data_AF-A0A430EN26-F1
#
_entry.id   AF-A0A430EN26-F1
#
_cell.length_a   1.000
_cell.length_b   1.000
_cell.length_c   1.000
_cell.angle_alpha   90.00
_cell.angle_beta   90.00
_cell.angle_gamma   90.00
#
_symmetry.space_group_name_H-M   'P 1'
#
loop_
_entity.id
_entity.type
_entity.pdbx_description
1 polymer ?
#
loop_
_entity_poly.entity_id
_entity_poly.type
_entity_poly.pdbx_seq_one_letter_code
_entity_poly.pdbx_strand_id
1 'polypeptide(L)'
;MGIHEPPVEVDQTVQAFNDMSRKLAGLTAAVDGFAARQQELHARDYGPDLEKIRDGYDKVCGAINVLAKRPAMTLTPQEVAKQIEAAGTRGRADDHRAWTGASHALVGTVQELKGMVESAHSAETQQLWIAGAAALALLVGFAFGTVVPSVVAQLAPESWHWPEERAVAMLRRTPWDAGMRLMQVADPQQARVLADAARLAKDNADVLTGCRKRAEQLSAPIKCSIEIHQAKID
;
A
#
# COMPACT_ATOMS: atom_id res chain seq x y z
N MET A 1 131.06 -15.40 81.56
CA MET A 1 129.97 -14.56 81.03
C MET A 1 130.20 -14.49 79.54
N GLY A 2 129.37 -15.13 78.74
CA GLY A 2 127.98 -14.75 78.55
C GLY A 2 127.86 -14.57 77.04
N ILE A 3 127.41 -15.65 76.42
CA ILE A 3 127.19 -15.83 74.99
C ILE A 3 125.97 -14.97 74.63
N HIS A 4 126.03 -14.25 73.51
CA HIS A 4 124.82 -13.98 72.76
C HIS A 4 125.08 -14.24 71.27
N GLU A 5 124.21 -15.09 70.76
CA GLU A 5 124.00 -15.53 69.40
C GLU A 5 123.30 -14.45 68.56
N PRO A 6 123.29 -14.59 67.23
CA PRO A 6 122.08 -14.33 66.44
C PRO A 6 121.78 -15.43 65.36
N PRO A 7 120.55 -15.45 64.77
CA PRO A 7 119.83 -16.69 64.41
C PRO A 7 119.39 -16.90 62.92
N VAL A 8 119.16 -18.20 62.62
CA VAL A 8 118.05 -18.89 61.87
C VAL A 8 117.83 -18.68 60.35
N GLU A 9 118.17 -19.73 59.56
CA GLU A 9 117.86 -19.90 58.11
C GLU A 9 117.31 -21.31 57.74
N VAL A 10 117.33 -22.29 58.66
CA VAL A 10 117.10 -23.71 58.35
C VAL A 10 115.61 -24.13 58.34
N ASP A 11 114.74 -23.42 59.06
CA ASP A 11 113.34 -23.84 59.28
C ASP A 11 112.42 -23.60 58.05
N GLN A 12 112.70 -22.57 57.25
CA GLN A 12 111.87 -22.19 56.10
C GLN A 12 111.97 -23.16 54.91
N THR A 13 113.14 -23.78 54.70
CA THR A 13 113.36 -24.71 53.59
C THR A 13 112.65 -26.04 53.80
N VAL A 14 112.63 -26.54 55.04
CA VAL A 14 111.91 -27.76 55.43
C VAL A 14 110.40 -27.57 55.30
N GLN A 15 109.89 -26.39 55.61
CA GLN A 15 108.46 -26.10 55.50
C GLN A 15 107.98 -26.04 54.04
N ALA A 16 108.79 -25.49 53.13
CA ALA A 16 108.48 -25.44 51.70
C ALA A 16 108.43 -26.84 51.05
N PHE A 17 109.35 -27.74 51.43
CA PHE A 17 109.37 -29.11 50.89
C PHE A 17 108.12 -29.89 51.31
N ASN A 18 107.71 -29.77 52.57
CA ASN A 18 106.50 -30.42 53.08
C ASN A 18 105.23 -29.92 52.38
N ASP A 19 105.15 -28.63 52.03
CA ASP A 19 104.01 -28.09 51.30
C ASP A 19 103.96 -28.60 49.85
N MET A 20 105.11 -28.72 49.20
CA MET A 20 105.22 -29.30 47.85
C MET A 20 104.87 -30.79 47.84
N SER A 21 105.32 -31.56 48.82
CA SER A 21 104.95 -32.98 48.98
C SER A 21 103.45 -33.15 49.18
N ARG A 22 102.80 -32.27 49.95
CA ARG A 22 101.35 -32.31 50.17
C ARG A 22 100.56 -31.99 48.88
N LYS A 23 101.04 -31.04 48.07
CA LYS A 23 100.46 -30.72 46.76
C LYS A 23 100.64 -31.85 45.74
N LEU A 24 101.81 -32.48 45.69
CA LEU A 24 102.06 -33.66 44.86
C LEU A 24 101.17 -34.83 45.25
N ALA A 25 101.00 -35.11 46.55
CA ALA A 25 100.08 -36.14 47.03
C ALA A 25 98.62 -35.87 46.61
N GLY A 26 98.19 -34.60 46.64
CA GLY A 26 96.88 -34.19 46.16
C GLY A 26 96.67 -34.38 44.65
N LEU A 27 97.68 -34.05 43.84
CA LEU A 27 97.64 -34.28 42.39
C LEU A 27 97.62 -35.77 42.04
N THR A 28 98.45 -36.58 42.70
CA THR A 28 98.47 -38.04 42.50
C THR A 28 97.10 -38.64 42.84
N ALA A 29 96.50 -38.25 43.97
CA ALA A 29 95.17 -38.74 44.34
C ALA A 29 94.07 -38.32 43.34
N ALA A 30 94.15 -37.11 42.77
CA ALA A 30 93.21 -36.65 41.75
C ALA A 30 93.37 -37.41 40.42
N VAL A 31 94.61 -37.70 40.03
CA VAL A 31 94.93 -38.50 38.83
C VAL A 31 94.46 -39.94 39.00
N ASP A 32 94.70 -40.55 40.16
CA ASP A 32 94.23 -41.91 40.46
C ASP A 32 92.69 -41.97 40.49
N GLY A 33 92.05 -40.95 41.06
CA GLY A 33 90.59 -40.82 41.06
C GLY A 33 89.98 -40.58 39.67
N PHE A 34 90.71 -39.91 38.76
CA PHE A 34 90.31 -39.75 37.37
C PHE A 34 90.52 -41.05 36.57
N ALA A 35 91.66 -41.73 36.77
CA ALA A 35 91.96 -43.00 36.14
C ALA A 35 90.93 -44.09 36.52
N ALA A 36 90.50 -44.14 37.79
CA ALA A 36 89.44 -45.04 38.24
C ALA A 36 88.09 -44.78 37.53
N ARG A 37 87.69 -43.50 37.40
CA ARG A 37 86.46 -43.13 36.67
C ARG A 37 86.57 -43.38 35.16
N GLN A 38 87.76 -43.21 34.59
CA GLN A 38 87.97 -43.48 33.18
C GLN A 38 87.89 -44.98 32.86
N GLN A 39 88.41 -45.84 33.75
CA GLN A 39 88.21 -47.30 33.62
C GLN A 39 86.71 -47.68 33.70
N GLU A 40 85.93 -47.01 34.54
CA GLU A 40 84.48 -47.22 34.63
C GLU A 40 83.72 -46.75 33.38
N LEU A 41 84.15 -45.64 32.75
CA LEU A 41 83.56 -45.18 31.47
C LEU A 41 83.90 -46.11 30.29
N HIS A 42 85.14 -46.60 30.20
CA HIS A 42 85.56 -47.48 29.11
C HIS A 42 85.00 -48.90 29.23
N ALA A 43 84.57 -49.32 30.44
CA ALA A 43 83.95 -50.61 30.66
C ALA A 43 82.44 -50.65 30.35
N ARG A 44 81.80 -49.51 30.05
CA ARG A 44 80.37 -49.44 29.79
C ARG A 44 80.07 -49.59 28.29
N ASP A 45 79.31 -50.60 27.93
CA ASP A 45 78.84 -50.79 26.55
C ASP A 45 77.63 -49.89 26.26
N TYR A 46 77.82 -48.91 25.37
CA TYR A 46 76.80 -47.96 24.92
C TYR A 46 76.05 -48.42 23.66
N GLY A 47 76.42 -49.56 23.08
CA GLY A 47 75.74 -50.16 21.93
C GLY A 47 74.21 -50.26 22.11
N PRO A 48 73.71 -50.77 23.25
CA PRO A 48 72.27 -50.90 23.49
C PRO A 48 71.52 -49.56 23.52
N ASP A 49 72.16 -48.48 23.97
CA ASP A 49 71.53 -47.17 24.05
C ASP A 49 71.56 -46.44 22.71
N LEU A 50 72.63 -46.59 21.93
CA LEU A 50 72.68 -46.10 20.55
C LEU A 50 71.68 -46.81 19.65
N GLU A 51 71.45 -48.10 19.87
CA GLU A 51 70.43 -48.86 19.15
C GLU A 51 69.01 -48.38 19.47
N LYS A 52 68.70 -48.07 20.73
CA LYS A 52 67.43 -47.43 21.10
C LYS A 52 67.22 -46.07 20.43
N ILE A 53 68.28 -45.28 20.29
CA ILE A 53 68.22 -43.97 19.62
C ILE A 53 67.93 -44.15 18.12
N ARG A 54 68.61 -45.12 17.46
CA ARG A 54 68.35 -45.46 16.06
C ARG A 54 66.90 -45.91 15.86
N ASP A 55 66.41 -46.82 16.70
CA ASP A 55 65.04 -47.33 16.63
C ASP A 55 63.99 -46.22 16.87
N GLY A 56 64.30 -45.27 17.75
CA GLY A 56 63.49 -44.08 17.97
C GLY A 56 63.43 -43.18 16.74
N TYR A 57 64.57 -42.96 16.09
CA TYR A 57 64.66 -42.17 14.85
C TYR A 57 63.87 -42.81 13.70
N ASP A 58 64.00 -44.13 13.51
CA ASP A 58 63.28 -44.85 12.46
C ASP A 58 61.76 -44.83 12.68
N LYS A 59 61.29 -44.90 13.93
CA LYS A 59 59.87 -44.73 14.27
C LYS A 59 59.35 -43.34 13.94
N VAL A 60 60.14 -42.29 14.21
CA VAL A 60 59.78 -40.90 13.86
C VAL A 60 59.72 -40.72 12.34
N CYS A 61 60.73 -41.21 11.61
CA CYS A 61 60.72 -41.18 10.15
C CYS A 61 59.52 -41.95 9.57
N GLY A 62 59.19 -43.12 10.12
CA GLY A 62 58.00 -43.89 9.76
C GLY A 62 56.70 -43.11 10.01
N ALA A 63 56.57 -42.49 11.18
CA ALA A 63 55.39 -41.69 11.54
C ALA A 63 55.22 -40.47 10.63
N ILE A 64 56.30 -39.77 10.30
CA ILE A 64 56.29 -38.63 9.38
C ILE A 64 55.90 -39.08 7.96
N ASN A 65 56.42 -40.20 7.48
CA ASN A 65 56.07 -40.73 6.16
C ASN A 65 54.60 -41.16 6.08
N VAL A 66 54.07 -41.78 7.14
CA VAL A 66 52.64 -42.11 7.24
C VAL A 66 51.80 -40.85 7.27
N LEU A 67 52.21 -39.81 8.03
CA LEU A 67 51.50 -38.55 8.11
C LEU A 67 51.51 -37.77 6.79
N ALA A 68 52.64 -37.78 6.08
CA ALA A 68 52.80 -37.16 4.76
C ALA A 68 51.92 -37.84 3.68
N LYS A 69 51.66 -39.14 3.82
CA LYS A 69 50.74 -39.90 2.94
C LYS A 69 49.26 -39.73 3.30
N ARG A 70 48.90 -39.05 4.39
CA ARG A 70 47.49 -38.85 4.74
C ARG A 70 46.85 -37.77 3.86
N PRO A 71 45.60 -37.99 3.39
CA PRO A 71 44.85 -37.04 2.55
C PRO A 71 44.51 -35.71 3.26
N ALA A 72 44.78 -35.58 4.56
CA ALA A 72 44.66 -34.32 5.27
C ALA A 72 45.71 -33.27 4.83
N MET A 73 46.87 -33.70 4.29
CA MET A 73 47.89 -32.79 3.75
C MET A 73 47.55 -32.25 2.35
N THR A 74 46.68 -32.93 1.60
CA THR A 74 46.25 -32.47 0.26
C THR A 74 45.10 -31.48 0.32
N LEU A 75 44.37 -31.43 1.44
CA LEU A 75 43.39 -30.38 1.73
C LEU A 75 44.10 -29.17 2.32
N THR A 76 44.77 -28.40 1.46
CA THR A 76 45.34 -27.12 1.87
C THR A 76 44.21 -26.16 2.28
N PRO A 77 44.40 -25.34 3.33
CA PRO A 77 43.40 -24.37 3.74
C PRO A 77 43.05 -23.38 2.61
N GLN A 78 43.96 -23.13 1.66
CA GLN A 78 43.67 -22.33 0.47
C GLN A 78 42.67 -23.02 -0.47
N GLU A 79 42.77 -24.33 -0.65
CA GLU A 79 41.85 -25.09 -1.52
C GLU A 79 40.46 -25.19 -0.90
N VAL A 80 40.38 -25.40 0.42
CA VAL A 80 39.11 -25.38 1.15
C VAL A 80 38.47 -23.99 1.11
N ALA A 81 39.25 -22.91 1.27
CA ALA A 81 38.76 -21.54 1.16
C ALA A 81 38.20 -21.25 -0.24
N LYS A 82 38.90 -21.68 -1.31
CA LYS A 82 38.41 -21.55 -2.68
C LYS A 82 37.12 -22.31 -2.92
N GLN A 83 36.98 -23.52 -2.39
CA GLN A 83 35.75 -24.29 -2.53
C GLN A 83 34.58 -23.67 -1.76
N ILE A 84 34.83 -23.10 -0.57
CA ILE A 84 33.83 -22.35 0.20
C ILE A 84 33.40 -21.09 -0.55
N GLU A 85 34.35 -20.33 -1.10
CA GLU A 85 34.04 -19.13 -1.88
C GLU A 85 33.27 -19.47 -3.16
N ALA A 86 33.67 -20.53 -3.86
CA ALA A 86 32.99 -21.01 -5.06
C ALA A 86 31.59 -21.60 -4.78
N ALA A 87 31.40 -22.24 -3.62
CA ALA A 87 30.09 -22.71 -3.17
C ALA A 87 29.21 -21.53 -2.71
N GLY A 88 29.77 -20.58 -1.96
CA GLY A 88 29.08 -19.40 -1.48
C GLY A 88 28.67 -18.43 -2.60
N THR A 89 29.52 -18.25 -3.62
CA THR A 89 29.18 -17.44 -4.80
C THR A 89 28.07 -18.09 -5.63
N ARG A 90 28.10 -19.41 -5.84
CA ARG A 90 27.02 -20.13 -6.54
C ARG A 90 25.70 -20.08 -5.76
N GLY A 91 25.73 -20.36 -4.45
CA GLY A 91 24.56 -20.27 -3.60
C GLY A 91 23.95 -18.87 -3.58
N ARG A 92 24.78 -17.82 -3.43
CA ARG A 92 24.30 -16.43 -3.51
C ARG A 92 23.75 -16.05 -4.89
N ALA A 93 24.32 -16.58 -5.97
CA ALA A 93 23.85 -16.31 -7.32
C ALA A 93 22.46 -16.91 -7.57
N ASP A 94 22.21 -18.12 -7.07
CA ASP A 94 20.90 -18.77 -7.19
C ASP A 94 19.86 -18.09 -6.29
N ASP A 95 20.23 -17.71 -5.07
CA ASP A 95 19.37 -16.89 -4.20
C ASP A 95 19.05 -15.53 -4.83
N HIS A 96 20.03 -14.86 -5.46
CA HIS A 96 19.79 -13.59 -6.15
C HIS A 96 18.83 -13.75 -7.32
N ARG A 97 18.91 -14.84 -8.08
CA ARG A 97 17.97 -15.12 -9.18
C ARG A 97 16.56 -15.42 -8.67
N ALA A 98 16.45 -16.19 -7.59
CA ALA A 98 15.16 -16.47 -6.96
C ALA A 98 14.52 -15.19 -6.41
N TRP A 99 15.33 -14.34 -5.75
CA TRP A 99 14.90 -13.06 -5.18
C TRP A 99 14.45 -12.07 -6.25
N THR A 100 15.21 -11.92 -7.34
CA THR A 100 14.82 -11.03 -8.45
C THR A 100 13.57 -11.54 -9.15
N GLY A 101 13.45 -12.85 -9.37
CA GLY A 101 12.24 -13.47 -9.91
C GLY A 101 11.01 -13.19 -9.03
N ALA A 102 11.12 -13.40 -7.73
CA ALA A 102 10.06 -13.12 -6.77
C ALA A 102 9.72 -11.61 -6.70
N SER A 103 10.72 -10.75 -6.72
CA SER A 103 10.54 -9.29 -6.73
C SER A 103 9.82 -8.82 -7.99
N HIS A 104 10.18 -9.35 -9.16
CA HIS A 104 9.48 -9.04 -10.41
C HIS A 104 8.04 -9.55 -10.41
N ALA A 105 7.79 -10.76 -9.89
CA ALA A 105 6.44 -11.29 -9.75
C ALA A 105 5.58 -10.42 -8.81
N LEU A 106 6.14 -9.98 -7.67
CA LEU A 106 5.48 -9.07 -6.74
C LEU A 106 5.19 -7.70 -7.36
N VAL A 107 6.14 -7.12 -8.10
CA VAL A 107 5.91 -5.85 -8.80
C VAL A 107 4.81 -6.02 -9.84
N GLY A 108 4.81 -7.12 -10.60
CA GLY A 108 3.77 -7.43 -11.57
C GLY A 108 2.38 -7.52 -10.94
N THR A 109 2.24 -8.29 -9.85
CA THR A 109 0.95 -8.44 -9.15
C THR A 109 0.49 -7.13 -8.51
N VAL A 110 1.39 -6.34 -7.93
CA VAL A 110 1.05 -5.01 -7.38
C VAL A 110 0.60 -4.06 -8.50
N GLN A 111 1.22 -4.12 -9.68
CA GLN A 111 0.82 -3.31 -10.83
C GLN A 111 -0.58 -3.71 -11.34
N GLU A 112 -0.87 -5.00 -11.45
CA GLU A 112 -2.20 -5.51 -11.83
C GLU A 112 -3.26 -5.17 -10.79
N LEU A 113 -2.95 -5.33 -9.50
CA LEU A 113 -3.84 -4.95 -8.41
C LEU A 113 -4.10 -3.44 -8.40
N LYS A 114 -3.09 -2.61 -8.63
CA LYS A 114 -3.29 -1.16 -8.80
C LYS A 114 -4.19 -0.84 -9.98
N GLY A 115 -3.98 -1.49 -11.13
CA GLY A 115 -4.83 -1.33 -12.30
C GLY A 115 -6.28 -1.75 -12.05
N MET A 116 -6.50 -2.87 -11.35
CA MET A 116 -7.84 -3.32 -10.95
C MET A 116 -8.48 -2.42 -9.90
N VAL A 117 -7.73 -1.92 -8.92
CA VAL A 117 -8.24 -1.03 -7.86
C VAL A 117 -8.54 0.35 -8.40
N GLU A 118 -7.68 0.94 -9.25
CA GLU A 118 -7.99 2.21 -9.94
C GLU A 118 -9.21 2.07 -10.84
N SER A 119 -9.33 0.95 -11.57
CA SER A 119 -10.48 0.66 -12.44
C SER A 119 -11.78 0.45 -11.64
N ALA A 120 -11.73 -0.33 -10.56
CA ALA A 120 -12.90 -0.60 -9.70
C ALA A 120 -13.38 0.66 -8.96
N HIS A 121 -12.44 1.43 -8.39
CA HIS A 121 -12.77 2.66 -7.69
C HIS A 121 -13.29 3.74 -8.65
N SER A 122 -12.74 3.80 -9.87
CA SER A 122 -13.24 4.68 -10.94
C SER A 122 -14.66 4.31 -11.34
N ALA A 123 -14.97 3.03 -11.53
CA ALA A 123 -16.27 2.59 -12.03
C ALA A 123 -17.43 2.90 -11.07
N GLU A 124 -17.29 2.59 -9.77
CA GLU A 124 -18.36 2.85 -8.80
C GLU A 124 -18.61 4.34 -8.58
N THR A 125 -17.54 5.12 -8.44
CA THR A 125 -17.66 6.57 -8.24
C THR A 125 -18.26 7.24 -9.47
N GLN A 126 -17.86 6.81 -10.68
CA GLN A 126 -18.38 7.34 -11.94
C GLN A 126 -19.85 6.96 -12.14
N GLN A 127 -20.26 5.73 -11.77
CA GLN A 127 -21.67 5.34 -11.81
C GLN A 127 -22.53 6.16 -10.86
N LEU A 128 -22.06 6.43 -9.64
CA LEU A 128 -22.78 7.29 -8.69
C LEU A 128 -22.91 8.73 -9.19
N TRP A 129 -21.86 9.29 -9.78
CA TRP A 129 -21.93 10.62 -10.39
C TRP A 129 -22.87 10.68 -11.58
N ILE A 130 -22.83 9.68 -12.48
CA ILE A 130 -23.75 9.62 -13.64
C ILE A 130 -25.19 9.42 -13.16
N ALA A 131 -25.44 8.53 -12.20
CA ALA A 131 -26.75 8.30 -11.62
C ALA A 131 -27.28 9.56 -10.91
N GLY A 132 -26.42 10.24 -10.15
CA GLY A 132 -26.75 11.50 -9.49
C GLY A 132 -27.05 12.62 -10.49
N ALA A 133 -26.24 12.76 -11.54
CA ALA A 133 -26.47 13.74 -12.60
C ALA A 133 -27.75 13.43 -13.39
N ALA A 134 -28.03 12.15 -13.69
CA ALA A 134 -29.25 11.73 -14.35
C ALA A 134 -30.50 11.99 -13.49
N ALA A 135 -30.43 11.69 -12.19
CA ALA A 135 -31.50 11.98 -11.25
C ALA A 135 -31.75 13.49 -11.14
N LEU A 136 -30.69 14.30 -11.03
CA LEU A 136 -30.80 15.75 -11.03
C LEU A 136 -31.41 16.28 -12.33
N ALA A 137 -30.96 15.80 -13.48
CA ALA A 137 -31.51 16.20 -14.78
C ALA A 137 -32.99 15.84 -14.90
N LEU A 138 -33.41 14.68 -14.40
CA LEU A 138 -34.81 14.27 -14.33
C LEU A 138 -35.64 15.23 -13.45
N LEU A 139 -35.14 15.54 -12.25
CA LEU A 139 -35.82 16.45 -11.33
C LEU A 139 -35.94 17.86 -11.92
N VAL A 140 -34.85 18.38 -12.50
CA VAL A 140 -34.84 19.70 -13.15
C VAL A 140 -35.77 19.70 -14.36
N GLY A 141 -35.72 18.67 -15.20
CA GLY A 141 -36.59 18.54 -16.37
C GLY A 141 -38.08 18.47 -15.99
N PHE A 142 -38.42 17.73 -14.93
CA PHE A 142 -39.79 17.64 -14.42
C PHE A 142 -40.28 18.97 -13.83
N ALA A 143 -39.44 19.62 -13.01
CA ALA A 143 -39.75 20.94 -12.46
C ALA A 143 -39.94 21.97 -13.57
N PHE A 144 -39.05 21.99 -14.57
CA PHE A 144 -39.15 22.89 -15.71
C PHE A 144 -40.41 22.60 -16.56
N GLY A 145 -40.71 21.33 -16.82
CA GLY A 145 -41.89 20.93 -17.59
C GLY A 145 -43.24 21.28 -16.93
N THR A 146 -43.28 21.42 -15.60
CA THR A 146 -44.51 21.80 -14.87
C THR A 146 -44.62 23.31 -14.65
N VAL A 147 -43.51 23.98 -14.35
CA VAL A 147 -43.48 25.41 -14.04
C VAL A 147 -43.51 26.27 -15.31
N VAL A 148 -42.84 25.86 -16.39
CA VAL A 148 -42.77 26.69 -17.60
C VAL A 148 -44.12 26.86 -18.28
N PRO A 149 -44.94 25.81 -18.51
CA PRO A 149 -46.24 25.98 -19.18
C PRO A 149 -47.25 26.76 -18.34
N SER A 150 -47.06 26.85 -17.03
CA SER A 150 -47.92 27.62 -16.13
C SER A 150 -47.49 29.08 -16.07
N VAL A 151 -46.18 29.38 -16.00
CA VAL A 151 -45.64 30.74 -16.08
C VAL A 151 -45.86 31.36 -17.45
N VAL A 152 -45.62 30.60 -18.53
CA VAL A 152 -45.89 31.05 -19.91
C VAL A 152 -47.38 31.34 -20.12
N ALA A 153 -48.28 30.61 -19.46
CA ALA A 153 -49.72 30.91 -19.51
C ALA A 153 -50.06 32.29 -18.93
N GLN A 154 -49.35 32.69 -17.87
CA GLN A 154 -49.60 33.93 -17.14
C GLN A 154 -48.94 35.15 -17.78
N LEU A 155 -47.82 34.93 -18.50
CA LEU A 155 -47.07 35.99 -19.17
C LEU A 155 -47.42 36.14 -20.66
N ALA A 156 -48.14 35.19 -21.24
CA ALA A 156 -48.59 35.27 -22.62
C ALA A 156 -49.54 36.47 -22.80
N PRO A 157 -49.39 37.25 -23.90
CA PRO A 157 -50.33 38.32 -24.22
C PRO A 157 -51.76 37.79 -24.35
N GLU A 158 -52.75 38.55 -23.87
CA GLU A 158 -54.17 38.18 -23.96
C GLU A 158 -54.62 37.90 -25.41
N SER A 159 -54.00 38.53 -26.41
CA SER A 159 -54.31 38.33 -27.83
C SER A 159 -54.01 36.92 -28.36
N TRP A 160 -53.22 36.11 -27.62
CA TRP A 160 -52.89 34.74 -28.02
C TRP A 160 -54.02 33.76 -27.65
N HIS A 161 -54.82 34.05 -26.63
CA HIS A 161 -55.86 33.14 -26.11
C HIS A 161 -55.36 31.72 -25.78
N TRP A 162 -54.09 31.62 -25.37
CA TRP A 162 -53.43 30.34 -25.09
C TRP A 162 -54.08 29.51 -23.96
N PRO A 163 -54.53 30.09 -22.83
CA PRO A 163 -55.25 29.30 -21.82
C PRO A 163 -56.62 28.83 -22.31
N GLU A 164 -57.33 29.64 -23.10
CA GLU A 164 -58.63 29.30 -23.69
C GLU A 164 -58.50 28.17 -24.70
N GLU A 165 -57.55 28.24 -25.64
CA GLU A 165 -57.29 27.17 -26.62
C GLU A 165 -56.90 25.85 -25.93
N ARG A 166 -56.08 25.92 -24.88
CA ARG A 166 -55.75 24.72 -24.08
C ARG A 166 -56.95 24.15 -23.36
N ALA A 167 -57.82 24.99 -22.78
CA ALA A 167 -59.04 24.53 -22.13
C ALA A 167 -59.97 23.83 -23.14
N VAL A 168 -60.14 24.39 -24.34
CA VAL A 168 -60.92 23.80 -25.44
C VAL A 168 -60.35 22.45 -25.87
N ALA A 169 -59.02 22.37 -26.03
CA ALA A 169 -58.33 21.13 -26.40
C ALA A 169 -58.45 20.04 -25.31
N MET A 170 -58.29 20.41 -24.02
CA MET A 170 -58.45 19.49 -22.89
C MET A 170 -59.89 19.00 -22.74
N LEU A 171 -60.88 19.88 -22.93
CA LEU A 171 -62.30 19.55 -22.84
C LEU A 171 -62.82 18.82 -24.09
N ARG A 172 -62.03 18.78 -25.17
CA ARG A 172 -62.38 18.18 -26.48
C ARG A 172 -63.76 18.64 -26.98
N ARG A 173 -64.01 19.95 -26.87
CA ARG A 173 -65.28 20.59 -27.20
C ARG A 173 -65.05 21.78 -28.11
N THR A 174 -66.12 22.34 -28.67
CA THR A 174 -66.02 23.65 -29.32
C THR A 174 -65.74 24.73 -28.26
N PRO A 175 -65.19 25.91 -28.65
CA PRO A 175 -64.94 26.99 -27.71
C PRO A 175 -66.16 27.39 -26.89
N TRP A 176 -67.32 27.46 -27.54
CA TRP A 176 -68.59 27.78 -26.88
C TRP A 176 -69.05 26.69 -25.91
N ASP A 177 -69.01 25.42 -26.33
CA ASP A 177 -69.42 24.30 -25.47
C ASP A 177 -68.48 24.10 -24.28
N ALA A 178 -67.19 24.40 -24.46
CA ALA A 178 -66.20 24.40 -23.40
C ALA A 178 -66.51 25.51 -22.37
N GLY A 179 -66.79 26.74 -22.82
CA GLY A 179 -67.19 27.85 -21.95
C GLY A 179 -68.49 27.55 -21.19
N MET A 180 -69.52 27.05 -21.87
CA MET A 180 -70.77 26.62 -21.23
C MET A 180 -70.55 25.52 -20.19
N ARG A 181 -69.69 24.54 -20.49
CA ARG A 181 -69.35 23.46 -19.55
C ARG A 181 -68.61 23.99 -18.32
N LEU A 182 -67.67 24.92 -18.50
CA LEU A 182 -66.94 25.54 -17.41
C LEU A 182 -67.88 26.35 -16.50
N MET A 183 -68.76 27.16 -17.08
CA MET A 183 -69.77 27.91 -16.31
C MET A 183 -70.68 26.98 -15.50
N GLN A 184 -71.16 25.89 -16.11
CA GLN A 184 -72.00 24.90 -15.42
C GLN A 184 -71.29 24.18 -14.27
N VAL A 185 -69.99 23.91 -14.40
CA VAL A 185 -69.20 23.22 -13.36
C VAL A 185 -68.78 24.19 -12.26
N ALA A 186 -68.48 25.45 -12.59
CA ALA A 186 -68.07 26.46 -11.62
C ALA A 186 -69.22 26.90 -10.70
N ASP A 187 -70.39 27.21 -11.28
CA ASP A 187 -71.61 27.52 -10.53
C ASP A 187 -72.86 27.10 -11.32
N PRO A 188 -73.50 25.98 -10.95
CA PRO A 188 -74.67 25.49 -11.66
C PRO A 188 -75.91 26.38 -11.47
N GLN A 189 -76.00 27.16 -10.39
CA GLN A 189 -77.14 28.06 -10.16
C GLN A 189 -77.02 29.30 -11.03
N GLN A 190 -75.86 29.96 -11.06
CA GLN A 190 -75.64 31.09 -11.98
C GLN A 190 -75.76 30.66 -13.43
N ALA A 191 -75.25 29.47 -13.80
CA ALA A 191 -75.38 28.97 -15.16
C ALA A 191 -76.84 28.79 -15.59
N ARG A 192 -77.73 28.36 -14.66
CA ARG A 192 -79.18 28.28 -14.93
C ARG A 192 -79.80 29.65 -15.11
N VAL A 193 -79.50 30.60 -14.22
CA VAL A 193 -79.99 31.98 -14.34
C VAL A 193 -79.58 32.59 -15.68
N LEU A 194 -78.33 32.39 -16.11
CA LEU A 194 -77.86 32.88 -17.40
C LEU A 194 -78.55 32.17 -18.58
N ALA A 195 -78.77 30.85 -18.48
CA ALA A 195 -79.50 30.10 -19.49
C ALA A 195 -80.97 30.54 -19.59
N ASP A 196 -81.62 30.83 -18.48
CA ASP A 196 -83.01 31.32 -18.42
C ASP A 196 -83.10 32.74 -18.99
N ALA A 197 -82.16 33.61 -18.65
CA ALA A 197 -82.05 34.94 -19.24
C ALA A 197 -81.82 34.88 -20.77
N ALA A 198 -80.98 33.96 -21.23
CA ALA A 198 -80.74 33.75 -22.66
C ALA A 198 -81.99 33.22 -23.38
N ARG A 199 -82.76 32.32 -22.75
CA ARG A 199 -84.06 31.86 -23.28
C ARG A 199 -85.05 33.01 -23.37
N LEU A 200 -85.22 33.78 -22.30
CA LEU A 200 -86.11 34.95 -22.28
C LEU A 200 -85.74 35.96 -23.39
N ALA A 201 -84.45 36.23 -23.56
CA ALA A 201 -83.97 37.13 -24.61
C ALA A 201 -84.21 36.57 -26.02
N LYS A 202 -84.08 35.25 -26.20
CA LYS A 202 -84.35 34.57 -27.47
C LYS A 202 -85.85 34.59 -27.81
N ASP A 203 -86.70 34.28 -26.84
CA ASP A 203 -88.16 34.24 -27.01
C ASP A 203 -88.70 35.65 -27.30
N ASN A 204 -88.03 36.69 -26.80
CA ASN A 204 -88.38 38.10 -27.04
C ASN A 204 -87.48 38.81 -28.07
N ALA A 205 -86.76 38.07 -28.92
CA ALA A 205 -85.68 38.64 -29.75
C ALA A 205 -86.15 39.79 -30.66
N ASP A 206 -87.32 39.67 -31.28
CA ASP A 206 -87.87 40.68 -32.18
C ASP A 206 -88.29 41.95 -31.42
N VAL A 207 -88.97 41.78 -30.28
CA VAL A 207 -89.42 42.87 -29.41
C VAL A 207 -88.22 43.64 -28.84
N LEU A 208 -87.20 42.92 -28.35
CA LEU A 208 -85.98 43.51 -27.81
C LEU A 208 -85.19 44.25 -28.90
N THR A 209 -85.14 43.73 -30.12
CA THR A 209 -84.48 44.41 -31.25
C THR A 209 -85.19 45.72 -31.60
N GLY A 210 -86.52 45.71 -31.66
CA GLY A 210 -87.31 46.92 -31.88
C GLY A 210 -87.17 47.94 -30.75
N CYS A 211 -87.14 47.49 -29.50
CA CYS A 211 -86.87 48.35 -28.34
C CYS A 211 -85.46 48.96 -28.38
N ARG A 212 -84.42 48.19 -28.74
CA ARG A 212 -83.05 48.69 -28.84
C ARG A 212 -82.94 49.79 -29.90
N LYS A 213 -83.51 49.58 -31.10
CA LYS A 213 -83.51 50.61 -32.16
C LYS A 213 -84.19 51.91 -31.72
N ARG A 214 -85.31 51.81 -31.00
CA ARG A 214 -86.00 52.99 -30.46
C ARG A 214 -85.15 53.69 -29.38
N ALA A 215 -84.53 52.93 -28.48
CA ALA A 215 -83.65 53.49 -27.47
C ALA A 215 -82.46 54.25 -28.10
N GLU A 216 -81.87 53.71 -29.16
CA GLU A 216 -80.80 54.36 -29.94
C GLU A 216 -81.29 55.64 -30.62
N GLN A 217 -82.45 55.60 -31.30
CA GLN A 217 -83.03 56.76 -31.97
C GLN A 217 -83.38 57.91 -31.01
N LEU A 218 -83.88 57.58 -29.82
CA LEU A 218 -84.22 58.56 -28.79
C LEU A 218 -83.03 58.94 -27.90
N SER A 219 -81.90 58.24 -28.00
CA SER A 219 -80.71 58.38 -27.13
C SER A 219 -81.07 58.43 -25.63
N ALA A 220 -82.12 57.69 -25.25
CA ALA A 220 -82.71 57.73 -23.93
C ALA A 220 -83.21 56.32 -23.52
N PRO A 221 -83.21 55.99 -22.22
CA PRO A 221 -83.73 54.73 -21.74
C PRO A 221 -85.26 54.66 -21.97
N ILE A 222 -85.73 53.55 -22.54
CA ILE A 222 -87.15 53.32 -22.80
C ILE A 222 -87.67 52.10 -22.04
N LYS A 223 -88.96 52.10 -21.74
CA LYS A 223 -89.66 50.92 -21.22
C LYS A 223 -90.00 49.98 -22.37
N CYS A 224 -89.64 48.70 -22.22
CA CYS A 224 -89.96 47.64 -23.16
C CYS A 224 -90.81 46.58 -22.42
N SER A 225 -91.95 46.22 -22.98
CA SER A 225 -92.74 45.10 -22.46
C SER A 225 -92.18 43.81 -23.04
N ILE A 226 -91.90 42.83 -22.19
CA ILE A 226 -91.46 41.50 -22.59
C ILE A 226 -92.50 40.46 -22.18
N GLU A 227 -92.59 39.39 -22.94
CA GLU A 227 -93.43 38.24 -22.64
C GLU A 227 -92.63 37.21 -21.85
N ILE A 228 -93.21 36.74 -20.74
CA ILE A 228 -92.61 35.70 -19.89
C ILE A 228 -93.48 34.46 -20.01
N HIS A 229 -93.00 33.44 -20.71
CA HIS A 229 -93.66 32.15 -20.77
C HIS A 229 -93.21 31.29 -19.57
N GLN A 230 -94.16 30.69 -18.85
CA GLN A 230 -93.80 29.74 -17.80
C GLN A 230 -93.22 28.47 -18.43
N ALA A 231 -92.06 28.03 -17.93
CA ALA A 231 -91.50 26.74 -18.31
C ALA A 231 -92.50 25.64 -17.87
N LYS A 232 -93.04 24.91 -18.85
CA LYS A 232 -93.92 23.77 -18.60
C LYS A 232 -93.11 22.71 -17.86
N ILE A 233 -93.49 22.42 -16.62
CA ILE A 233 -92.93 21.33 -15.82
C ILE A 233 -93.67 20.07 -16.26
N ASP A 234 -93.08 19.32 -17.19
CA ASP A 234 -93.44 17.91 -17.45
C ASP A 234 -92.39 17.00 -16.79
#